data_AF-A0A433BNB6-F1
#
_entry.id   AF-A0A433BNB6-F1
#
_cell.length_a   1.000
_cell.length_b   1.000
_cell.length_c   1.000
_cell.angle_alpha   90.00
_cell.angle_beta   90.00
_cell.angle_gamma   90.00
#
_symmetry.space_group_name_H-M   'P 1'
#
loop_
_entity.id
_entity.type
_entity.pdbx_description
1 polymer ?
#
loop_
_entity_poly.entity_id
_entity_poly.type
_entity_poly.pdbx_seq_one_letter_code
_entity_poly.pdbx_strand_id
1 'polypeptide(L)' 'MGYKELPSSLGVALAEMEKSELVAEALGEHVFDYFLRNKRTEWETYRSHVTPFELKEYLSL' A
#
# COMPACT_ATOMS: atom_id res chain seq x y z
N MET A 1 8.34 5.39 -25.09
CA MET A 1 8.32 6.41 -24.02
C MET A 1 8.82 5.73 -22.76
N GLY A 2 9.87 6.25 -22.12
CA GLY A 2 10.71 5.52 -21.15
C GLY A 2 10.44 5.82 -19.67
N TYR A 3 9.23 6.29 -19.32
CA TYR A 3 8.89 6.58 -17.93
C TYR A 3 8.25 5.34 -17.28
N LYS A 4 8.68 5.02 -16.06
CA LYS A 4 8.00 4.03 -15.23
C LYS A 4 6.78 4.67 -14.57
N GLU A 5 5.66 3.97 -14.62
CA GLU A 5 4.44 4.41 -13.93
C GLU A 5 4.63 4.33 -12.41
N LEU A 6 3.93 5.20 -11.70
CA LEU A 6 3.89 5.15 -10.24
C LEU A 6 3.05 3.95 -9.78
N PRO A 7 3.33 3.43 -8.56
CA PRO A 7 2.48 2.42 -7.94
C PRO A 7 1.01 2.83 -7.92
N SER A 8 0.14 1.95 -8.40
CA SER A 8 -1.31 2.21 -8.51
C SER A 8 -2.10 1.95 -7.23
N SER A 9 -1.47 1.37 -6.21
CA SER A 9 -2.09 1.07 -4.93
C SER A 9 -1.09 1.20 -3.79
N LEU A 10 -1.62 1.36 -2.57
CA LEU A 10 -0.80 1.39 -1.36
C LEU A 10 0.04 0.11 -1.22
N GLY A 11 -0.52 -1.07 -1.50
CA GLY A 11 0.22 -2.32 -1.45
C GLY A 11 1.46 -2.34 -2.37
N VAL A 12 1.31 -1.89 -3.62
CA VAL A 12 2.43 -1.80 -4.57
C VAL A 12 3.43 -0.72 -4.13
N ALA A 13 2.94 0.42 -3.61
CA ALA A 13 3.79 1.49 -3.12
C ALA A 13 4.66 1.04 -1.93
N LEU A 14 4.10 0.27 -0.99
CA LEU A 14 4.84 -0.28 0.14
C LEU A 14 5.91 -1.29 -0.29
N ALA A 15 5.60 -2.11 -1.30
CA ALA A 15 6.56 -3.08 -1.85
C ALA A 15 7.74 -2.40 -2.58
N GLU A 16 7.50 -1.29 -3.27
CA GLU A 16 8.57 -0.49 -3.89
C GLU A 16 9.34 0.32 -2.84
N MET A 17 8.65 0.87 -1.83
CA MET A 17 9.27 1.59 -0.72
C MET A 17 10.22 0.71 0.10
N GLU A 18 9.86 -0.54 0.36
CA GLU A 18 10.70 -1.51 1.09
C GLU A 18 12.07 -1.74 0.44
N LYS A 19 12.18 -1.53 -0.88
CA LYS A 19 13.43 -1.69 -1.64
C LYS A 19 14.24 -0.38 -1.72
N SER A 20 13.74 0.71 -1.12
CA SER A 20 14.33 2.04 -1.26
C SER A 20 15.26 2.37 -0.09
N GLU A 21 16.57 2.27 -0.34
CA GLU A 21 17.61 2.71 0.61
C GLU A 21 17.45 4.19 0.97
N LEU A 22 17.16 5.05 -0.01
CA LEU A 22 16.93 6.48 0.19
C LEU A 22 15.84 6.75 1.24
N VAL A 23 14.72 6.02 1.18
CA VAL A 23 13.60 6.23 2.10
C VAL A 23 13.93 5.67 3.49
N ALA A 24 14.64 4.54 3.56
CA ALA A 24 15.11 3.98 4.82
C ALA A 24 16.09 4.93 5.55
N GLU A 25 17.03 5.52 4.82
CA GLU A 25 17.98 6.51 5.36
C GLU A 25 17.27 7.79 5.81
N ALA A 26 16.33 8.31 5.02
CA ALA A 26 15.63 9.54 5.34
C ALA A 26 14.75 9.43 6.60
N LEU A 27 14.17 8.26 6.87
CA LEU A 27 13.31 8.01 8.03
C LEU A 27 14.06 7.43 9.23
N GLY A 28 15.18 6.74 8.99
CA GLY A 28 15.88 5.92 9.97
C GLY A 28 15.27 4.52 10.08
N GLU A 29 16.12 3.50 10.28
CA GLU A 29 15.74 2.08 10.22
C GLU A 29 14.54 1.70 11.09
N HIS A 30 14.50 2.18 12.34
CA HIS A 30 13.43 1.83 13.29
C HIS A 30 12.07 2.41 12.88
N VAL A 31 12.06 3.67 12.43
CA VAL A 31 10.83 4.34 11.98
C VAL A 31 10.36 3.73 10.67
N PHE A 32 11.30 3.41 9.77
CA PHE A 32 11.01 2.78 8.50
C PHE A 32 10.34 1.41 8.66
N ASP A 33 10.88 0.52 9.51
CA ASP A 33 10.27 -0.78 9.81
C ASP A 33 8.86 -0.63 10.40
N TYR A 34 8.71 0.23 11.41
CA TYR A 34 7.43 0.46 12.05
C TYR A 34 6.40 1.02 11.07
N PHE A 35 6.81 1.96 10.22
CA PHE A 35 5.94 2.55 9.20
C PHE A 35 5.46 1.50 8.20
N LEU A 36 6.38 0.70 7.64
CA LEU A 36 6.02 -0.37 6.70
C LEU A 36 5.04 -1.36 7.32
N ARG A 37 5.31 -1.82 8.55
CA ARG A 37 4.44 -2.78 9.26
C ARG A 37 3.06 -2.21 9.52
N ASN A 38 2.97 -0.95 9.98
CA ASN A 38 1.70 -0.30 10.24
C ASN A 38 0.89 -0.15 8.94
N LYS A 39 1.52 0.37 7.88
CA LYS A 39 0.84 0.58 6.59
C LYS A 39 0.46 -0.72 5.88
N ARG A 40 1.21 -1.81 6.06
CA ARG A 40 0.78 -3.14 5.59
C ARG A 40 -0.48 -3.61 6.31
N THR A 41 -0.55 -3.42 7.62
CA THR A 41 -1.75 -3.76 8.41
C THR A 41 -2.97 -2.96 7.95
N GLU A 42 -2.79 -1.66 7.72
CA GLU A 42 -3.83 -0.78 7.16
C GLU A 42 -4.32 -1.27 5.79
N TRP A 43 -3.38 -1.63 4.90
CA TRP A 43 -3.70 -2.16 3.58
C TRP A 43 -4.47 -3.48 3.62
N GLU A 44 -4.03 -4.43 4.44
CA GLU A 44 -4.70 -5.72 4.62
C GLU A 44 -6.10 -5.55 5.22
N THR A 45 -6.28 -4.59 6.12
CA THR A 45 -7.59 -4.24 6.68
C THR A 45 -8.51 -3.63 5.61
N TYR A 46 -8.00 -2.72 4.79
CA TYR A 46 -8.78 -2.10 3.73
C TYR A 46 -9.25 -3.11 2.68
N ARG A 47 -8.34 -3.95 2.17
CA ARG A 47 -8.66 -4.91 1.09
C ARG A 47 -9.55 -6.07 1.54
N SER A 48 -9.68 -6.31 2.84
CA SER A 48 -10.57 -7.33 3.41
C SER A 48 -11.99 -6.79 3.66
N HIS A 49 -12.20 -5.48 3.53
CA HIS A 49 -13.53 -4.87 3.62
C HIS A 49 -14.27 -5.00 2.30
N VAL A 50 -15.52 -5.50 2.38
CA VAL A 50 -16.48 -5.41 1.28
C VAL A 50 -17.10 -4.02 1.28
N THR A 51 -16.86 -3.27 0.22
CA THR A 51 -17.31 -1.89 0.06
C THR A 51 -18.77 -1.82 -0.41
N PRO A 52 -19.50 -0.72 -0.13
CA PRO A 52 -20.84 -0.51 -0.69
C PRO A 52 -20.87 -0.55 -2.23
N PHE A 53 -19.78 -0.15 -2.88
CA PHE A 53 -19.65 -0.26 -4.34
C PHE A 53 -19.69 -1.72 -4.79
N GLU A 54 -18.91 -2.59 -4.16
CA GLU A 54 -18.89 -4.03 -4.47
C GLU A 54 -20.24 -4.69 -4.17
N LEU A 55 -20.91 -4.30 -3.08
CA LEU A 55 -22.27 -4.78 -2.79
C LEU A 55 -23.25 -4.37 -3.90
N LYS A 56 -23.21 -3.11 -4.34
CA LYS A 56 -24.09 -2.62 -5.41
C LYS A 56 -23.83 -3.34 -6.74
N GLU A 57 -22.57 -3.54 -7.08
CA GLU A 57 -22.17 -4.12 -8.37
C GLU A 57 -22.47 -5.62 -8.42
N TYR A 58 -22.13 -6.36 -7.36
CA TYR A 58 -22.13 -7.82 -7.37
C TYR A 58 -23.31 -8.49 -6.65
N LEU A 59 -24.02 -7.77 -5.77
CA LEU A 59 -25.11 -8.32 -4.96
C LEU A 59 -26.48 -7.78 -5.39
N SER A 60 -26.66 -7.43 -6.67
CA SER A 60 -27.89 -6.84 -7.22
C SER A 60 -29.15 -7.58 -6.76
N LEU A 61 -29.82 -7.02 -5.75
CA LEU A 61 -31.22 -7.30 -5.39
C LEU A 61 -32.12 -6.35 -6.17
#